data_AF-A0A330LZ15-F1
#
_entry.id   AF-A0A330LZ15-F1
#
_cell.length_a   1.000
_cell.length_b   1.000
_cell.length_c   1.000
_cell.angle_alpha   90.00
_cell.angle_beta   90.00
_cell.angle_gamma   90.00
#
_symmetry.space_group_name_H-M   'P 1'
#
loop_
_entity.id
_entity.type
_entity.pdbx_description
1 polymer ?
#
loop_
_entity_poly.entity_id
_entity_poly.type
_entity_poly.pdbx_seq_one_letter_code
_entity_poly.pdbx_strand_id
1 'polypeptide(L)'
;MKSAEEQLSTYKSVHLNPKNISTHFVGVPLIIWSIFLLLHLIPVNFFAWDDPAISINVASAFAIGVLIYYFKLHARLAIGLSLFIVPVLYTSHLVAEV
;
A
#
# COMPACT_ATOMS: atom_id res chain seq x y z
N MET A 1 1.40 20.26 4.37
CA MET A 1 1.76 19.05 5.14
C MET A 1 3.21 19.18 5.56
N LYS A 2 3.60 18.60 6.71
CA LYS A 2 5.02 18.39 7.01
C LYS A 2 5.69 17.66 5.84
N SER A 3 6.95 17.98 5.55
CA SER A 3 7.71 17.30 4.50
C SER A 3 7.90 15.82 4.83
N ALA A 4 8.27 15.00 3.85
CA ALA A 4 8.58 13.59 4.09
C ALA A 4 9.71 13.44 5.12
N GLU A 5 10.73 14.30 5.05
CA GLU A 5 11.85 14.34 5.99
C GLU A 5 11.40 14.73 7.41
N GLU A 6 10.50 15.71 7.55
CA GLU A 6 9.92 16.09 8.85
C GLU A 6 9.07 14.97 9.46
N GLN A 7 8.30 14.26 8.63
CA GLN A 7 7.51 13.10 9.07
C GLN A 7 8.41 11.94 9.51
N LEU A 8 9.44 11.62 8.72
CA LEU A 8 10.37 10.51 8.99
C LEU A 8 11.33 10.80 10.14
N SER A 9 11.77 12.06 10.31
CA SER A 9 12.69 12.46 11.38
C SER A 9 12.08 12.29 12.77
N THR A 10 10.76 12.40 12.91
CA THR A 10 10.04 12.18 14.18
C THR A 10 10.21 10.74 14.69
N TYR A 11 10.39 9.76 13.79
CA TYR A 11 10.43 8.33 14.11
C TYR A 11 11.83 7.71 14.12
N LYS A 12 12.86 8.50 13.75
CA LYS A 12 14.21 8.00 13.51
C LYS A 12 14.84 7.39 14.76
N SER A 13 14.66 7.95 15.95
CA SER A 13 15.37 7.53 17.16
C SER A 13 15.03 6.11 17.64
N VAL A 14 13.84 5.60 17.37
CA VAL A 14 13.38 4.28 17.84
C VAL A 14 13.48 3.17 16.79
N HIS A 15 13.86 3.50 15.55
CA HIS A 15 13.96 2.55 14.43
C HIS A 15 15.41 2.28 13.97
N LEU A 16 16.41 2.55 14.82
CA LEU A 16 17.82 2.30 14.50
C LEU A 16 18.32 0.91 14.93
N ASN A 17 17.55 0.17 15.72
CA ASN A 17 17.95 -1.17 16.16
C ASN A 17 17.96 -2.14 14.96
N PRO A 18 19.12 -2.76 14.61
CA PRO A 18 19.23 -3.65 13.45
C PRO A 18 18.29 -4.85 13.50
N LYS A 19 18.04 -5.41 14.70
CA LYS A 19 17.10 -6.52 14.89
C LYS A 19 15.67 -6.09 14.57
N ASN A 20 15.29 -4.89 14.99
CA ASN A 20 13.96 -4.34 14.69
C ASN A 20 13.79 -4.06 13.18
N ILE A 21 14.83 -3.52 12.54
CA ILE A 21 14.82 -3.28 11.09
C ILE A 21 14.65 -4.61 10.33
N SER A 22 15.37 -5.66 10.75
CA SER A 22 15.27 -6.97 10.11
C SER A 22 13.87 -7.56 10.20
N THR A 23 13.18 -7.43 11.33
CA THR A 23 11.80 -7.92 11.46
C THR A 23 10.83 -7.04 10.69
N HIS A 24 11.04 -5.73 10.64
CA HIS A 24 10.21 -4.80 9.86
C HIS A 24 10.28 -5.06 8.36
N PHE A 25 11.46 -5.40 7.84
CA PHE A 25 11.65 -5.65 6.42
C PHE A 25 10.77 -6.79 5.87
N VAL A 26 10.41 -7.76 6.71
CA VAL A 26 9.49 -8.85 6.34
C VAL A 26 8.08 -8.61 6.89
N GLY A 27 7.98 -8.20 8.16
CA GLY A 27 6.70 -8.04 8.85
C GLY A 27 5.83 -6.93 8.28
N VAL A 28 6.42 -5.77 7.95
CA VAL A 28 5.63 -4.65 7.41
C VAL A 28 5.05 -4.99 6.04
N PRO A 29 5.81 -5.56 5.07
CA PRO A 29 5.21 -6.00 3.81
C PRO A 29 4.08 -7.02 3.99
N LEU A 30 4.22 -7.99 4.89
CA LEU A 30 3.18 -8.98 5.17
C LEU A 30 1.92 -8.37 5.81
N ILE A 31 2.08 -7.39 6.70
CA ILE A 31 0.96 -6.65 7.28
C ILE A 31 0.22 -5.88 6.20
N ILE A 32 0.95 -5.14 5.35
CA ILE A 32 0.35 -4.38 4.25
C ILE A 32 -0.41 -5.34 3.32
N TRP A 33 0.21 -6.45 2.92
CA TRP A 33 -0.45 -7.44 2.07
C TRP A 33 -1.72 -8.01 2.70
N SER A 34 -1.67 -8.37 3.98
CA SER A 34 -2.84 -8.88 4.72
C SER A 34 -3.98 -7.86 4.78
N ILE A 35 -3.67 -6.57 4.95
CA ILE A 35 -4.67 -5.50 4.93
C ILE A 35 -5.31 -5.40 3.55
N PHE A 36 -4.52 -5.43 2.47
CA PHE A 36 -5.06 -5.40 1.12
C PHE A 36 -5.97 -6.60 0.81
N LEU A 37 -5.59 -7.80 1.25
CA LEU A 37 -6.46 -8.98 1.17
C LEU A 37 -7.80 -8.75 1.89
N LEU A 38 -7.76 -8.25 3.14
CA LEU A 38 -8.98 -7.94 3.89
C LEU A 38 -9.85 -6.89 3.19
N LEU A 39 -9.24 -5.89 2.55
CA LEU A 39 -9.97 -4.87 1.79
C LEU A 39 -10.62 -5.45 0.53
N HIS A 40 -9.97 -6.41 -0.14
CA HIS A 40 -10.54 -7.11 -1.29
C HIS A 40 -11.75 -7.98 -0.91
N LEU A 41 -11.78 -8.52 0.31
CA LEU A 41 -12.90 -9.32 0.81
C LEU A 41 -14.15 -8.49 1.13
N ILE A 42 -14.06 -7.16 1.12
CA ILE A 42 -15.24 -6.30 1.29
C ILE A 42 -16.07 -6.37 -0.01
N PRO A 43 -17.34 -6.81 0.03
CA PRO A 43 -18.16 -7.04 -1.16
C PRO A 43 -18.72 -5.73 -1.73
N VAL A 44 -17.86 -4.76 -1.99
CA VAL A 44 -18.20 -3.43 -2.54
C VAL A 44 -17.31 -3.14 -3.75
N ASN A 45 -17.95 -3.01 -4.91
CA ASN A 45 -17.34 -2.55 -6.14
C ASN A 45 -17.92 -1.18 -6.51
N PHE A 46 -17.06 -0.18 -6.64
CA PHE A 46 -17.45 1.18 -7.03
C PHE A 46 -17.58 1.33 -8.54
N PHE A 47 -16.79 0.57 -9.29
CA PHE A 47 -16.80 0.55 -10.74
C PHE A 47 -16.38 -0.83 -11.23
N ALA A 48 -17.02 -1.33 -12.27
CA ALA A 48 -16.65 -2.56 -12.95
C ALA A 48 -16.86 -2.37 -14.45
N TRP A 49 -15.88 -2.79 -15.24
CA TRP A 49 -15.94 -2.86 -16.69
C TRP A 49 -15.53 -4.27 -17.09
N ASP A 50 -16.35 -4.92 -17.92
CA ASP A 50 -16.16 -6.32 -18.32
C ASP A 50 -15.11 -6.53 -19.42
N ASP A 51 -14.76 -5.49 -20.19
CA ASP A 51 -13.81 -5.57 -21.32
C ASP A 51 -12.98 -4.28 -21.50
N PRO A 52 -11.74 -4.21 -21.00
CA PRO A 52 -11.05 -5.22 -20.19
C PRO A 52 -11.67 -5.33 -18.79
N ALA A 53 -11.58 -6.52 -18.18
CA ALA A 53 -12.03 -6.80 -16.81
C ALA A 53 -11.27 -5.93 -15.79
N ILE A 54 -11.83 -4.76 -15.48
CA ILE A 54 -11.27 -3.80 -14.52
C ILE A 54 -12.33 -3.52 -13.47
N SER A 55 -11.99 -3.77 -12.20
CA SER A 55 -12.82 -3.40 -11.05
C SER A 55 -12.09 -2.43 -10.12
N ILE A 56 -12.82 -1.40 -9.68
CA ILE A 56 -12.39 -0.51 -8.59
C ILE A 56 -13.19 -0.92 -7.37
N ASN A 57 -12.58 -1.73 -6.51
CA ASN A 57 -13.11 -2.11 -5.20
C ASN A 57 -12.47 -1.26 -4.08
N VAL A 58 -12.75 -1.62 -2.83
CA VAL A 58 -12.24 -0.91 -1.65
C VAL A 58 -10.71 -0.89 -1.59
N ALA A 59 -10.04 -1.99 -1.95
CA ALA A 59 -8.58 -2.07 -1.97
C ALA A 59 -7.97 -1.14 -3.04
N SER A 60 -8.53 -1.14 -4.25
CA SER A 60 -8.11 -0.25 -5.33
C SER A 60 -8.31 1.23 -4.98
N ALA A 61 -9.48 1.58 -4.43
CA ALA A 61 -9.77 2.95 -3.99
C ALA A 61 -8.81 3.41 -2.89
N PHE A 62 -8.50 2.53 -1.92
CA PHE A 62 -7.51 2.81 -0.88
C PHE A 62 -6.11 3.02 -1.45
N ALA A 63 -5.64 2.15 -2.35
CA ALA A 63 -4.35 2.31 -3.03
C ALA A 63 -4.26 3.64 -3.77
N ILE A 64 -5.30 4.01 -4.53
CA ILE A 64 -5.36 5.29 -5.25
C ILE A 64 -5.22 6.46 -4.28
N GLY A 65 -5.97 6.45 -3.17
CA GLY A 65 -5.90 7.49 -2.14
C GLY A 65 -4.50 7.61 -1.53
N VAL A 66 -3.88 6.48 -1.18
CA VAL A 66 -2.50 6.43 -0.65
C VAL A 66 -1.50 6.99 -1.68
N LEU A 67 -1.59 6.58 -2.94
CA LEU A 67 -0.67 7.04 -3.97
C LEU A 67 -0.84 8.54 -4.24
N ILE A 68 -2.07 9.06 -4.30
CA ILE A 68 -2.31 10.51 -4.42
C ILE A 68 -1.65 11.27 -3.26
N TYR A 69 -1.78 10.78 -2.03
CA TYR A 69 -1.13 11.38 -0.87
C TYR A 69 0.40 11.38 -1.02
N TYR A 70 1.01 10.25 -1.40
CA TYR A 70 2.46 10.15 -1.52
C TYR A 70 3.02 10.95 -2.70
N PHE A 71 2.31 11.05 -3.83
CA PHE A 71 2.71 11.92 -4.94
C PHE A 71 2.68 13.40 -4.54
N LYS A 72 1.71 13.82 -3.73
CA LYS A 72 1.67 15.17 -3.14
C LYS A 72 2.77 15.39 -2.09
N LEU A 73 3.16 14.33 -1.36
CA LEU A 73 4.17 14.39 -0.31
C LEU A 73 5.59 14.44 -0.88
N HIS A 74 5.96 13.49 -1.74
CA HIS A 74 7.30 13.37 -2.32
C HIS A 74 7.34 12.38 -3.50
N ALA A 75 7.53 12.88 -4.73
CA ALA A 75 7.40 12.09 -5.97
C ALA A 75 8.31 10.86 -6.04
N ARG A 76 9.58 10.93 -5.59
CA ARG A 76 10.48 9.76 -5.63
C ARG A 76 10.04 8.66 -4.67
N LEU A 77 9.50 9.05 -3.51
CA LEU A 77 8.95 8.07 -2.56
C LEU A 77 7.68 7.45 -3.11
N ALA A 78 6.83 8.26 -3.77
CA ALA A 78 5.63 7.76 -4.44
C ALA A 78 5.95 6.72 -5.52
N ILE A 79 6.97 6.94 -6.35
CA ILE A 79 7.39 5.95 -7.36
C ILE A 79 7.82 4.64 -6.70
N GLY A 80 8.66 4.71 -5.66
CA GLY A 80 9.07 3.51 -4.91
C GLY A 80 7.88 2.78 -4.28
N LEU A 81 6.94 3.53 -3.70
CA LEU A 81 5.73 2.97 -3.12
C LEU A 81 4.83 2.33 -4.18
N SER A 82 4.67 2.94 -5.35
CA SER A 82 3.88 2.38 -6.46
C SER A 82 4.44 1.03 -6.91
N LEU A 83 5.77 0.91 -7.05
CA LEU A 83 6.42 -0.36 -7.41
C LEU A 83 6.16 -1.47 -6.38
N PHE A 84 5.95 -1.11 -5.11
CA PHE A 84 5.62 -2.05 -4.05
C PHE A 84 4.12 -2.36 -3.95
N ILE A 85 3.26 -1.34 -4.04
CA ILE A 85 1.79 -1.50 -3.89
C ILE A 85 1.19 -2.25 -5.07
N VAL A 86 1.67 -2.08 -6.30
CA VAL A 86 1.08 -2.74 -7.48
C VAL A 86 1.12 -4.28 -7.36
N PRO A 87 2.27 -4.92 -7.07
CA PRO A 87 2.31 -6.36 -6.80
C PRO A 87 1.45 -6.79 -5.61
N VAL A 88 1.39 -5.98 -4.54
CA VAL A 88 0.55 -6.28 -3.36
C VAL A 88 -0.92 -6.30 -3.74
N LEU A 89 -1.40 -5.25 -4.41
CA LEU A 89 -2.79 -5.13 -4.87
C LEU A 89 -3.15 -6.29 -5.81
N TYR A 90 -2.28 -6.59 -6.79
CA TYR A 90 -2.53 -7.67 -7.74
C TYR A 90 -2.58 -9.05 -7.07
N THR A 91 -1.58 -9.39 -6.25
CA THR A 91 -1.51 -10.73 -5.66
C THR A 91 -2.56 -10.97 -4.58
N SER A 92 -2.90 -9.94 -3.79
CA SER A 92 -3.98 -10.06 -2.80
C SER A 92 -5.36 -10.15 -3.45
N HIS A 93 -5.58 -9.49 -4.59
CA HIS A 93 -6.79 -9.68 -5.39
C HIS A 93 -6.94 -11.13 -5.86
N LEU A 94 -5.88 -11.72 -6.44
CA LEU A 94 -5.92 -13.11 -6.90
C LEU A 94 -6.24 -14.10 -5.78
N VAL A 95 -5.74 -13.86 -4.57
CA VAL A 95 -6.04 -14.72 -3.41
C VAL A 95 -7.45 -14.52 -2.89
N ALA A 96 -8.01 -13.31 -2.99
CA ALA A 96 -9.38 -13.03 -2.56
C ALA A 96 -10.45 -13.68 -3.46
N GLU A 97 -10.08 -14.07 -4.68
CA GLU A 97 -10.97 -14.71 -5.66
C GLU A 97 -11.01 -16.24 -5.57
N VAL A 98 -10.16 -16.85 -4.73
CA VAL A 98 -10.13 -18.30 -4.45
C VAL A 98 -11.18 -18.64 -3.38
#